data_AF-J5KAI0-F1
#
_entry.id   AF-J5KAI0-F1
#
_cell.length_a   1.000
_cell.length_b   1.000
_cell.length_c   1.000
_cell.angle_alpha   90.00
_cell.angle_beta   90.00
_cell.angle_gamma   90.00
#
_symmetry.space_group_name_H-M   'P 1'
#
loop_
_entity.id
_entity.type
_entity.pdbx_description
1 polymer ?
#
loop_
_entity_poly.entity_id
_entity_poly.type
_entity_poly.pdbx_seq_one_letter_code
_entity_poly.pdbx_strand_id
1 'polypeptide(L)'
;MVLGGLIDEDLQENVNKVPILGSIPLFGRLFQSSSDSTVKRNLMVFIKPRIMTDAQSSEIISSEKYNYIKAEQILSGKQNTLEDLD
;
A
#
# COMPACT_ATOMS: atom_id res chain seq x y z
N MET A 1 12.09 -13.96 5.33
CA MET A 1 12.53 -14.20 3.94
C MET A 1 11.58 -13.44 3.03
N VAL A 2 12.09 -12.74 2.01
CA VAL A 2 11.26 -12.21 0.91
C VAL A 2 11.00 -13.35 -0.05
N LEU A 3 9.75 -13.65 -0.36
CA LEU A 3 9.39 -14.67 -1.35
C LEU A 3 9.39 -14.13 -2.78
N GLY A 4 9.32 -12.81 -2.93
CA GLY A 4 9.31 -12.11 -4.21
C GLY A 4 8.76 -10.70 -4.04
N GLY A 5 9.10 -9.84 -4.99
CA GLY A 5 8.52 -8.51 -5.13
C GLY A 5 8.45 -8.14 -6.61
N LEU A 6 7.34 -7.53 -7.03
CA LEU A 6 7.19 -6.98 -8.38
C LEU A 6 7.36 -5.47 -8.27
N ILE A 7 8.37 -4.95 -8.96
CA ILE A 7 8.55 -3.51 -9.20
C ILE A 7 8.07 -3.28 -10.62
N ASP A 8 7.00 -2.51 -10.76
CA ASP A 8 6.40 -2.16 -12.04
C ASP A 8 6.44 -0.63 -12.20
N GLU A 9 6.98 -0.17 -13.33
CA GLU A 9 7.15 1.24 -13.68
C GLU A 9 6.54 1.49 -15.06
N ASP A 10 5.42 2.21 -15.09
CA ASP A 10 4.72 2.60 -16.31
C ASP A 10 4.96 4.09 -16.58
N LEU A 11 5.56 4.38 -17.74
CA LEU A 11 5.86 5.73 -18.24
C LEU A 11 4.95 6.01 -19.43
N GLN A 12 3.97 6.88 -19.21
CA GLN A 12 3.01 7.26 -20.23
C GLN A 12 3.17 8.74 -20.59
N GLU A 13 3.68 9.00 -21.81
CA GLU A 13 3.83 10.35 -22.38
C GLU A 13 2.77 10.55 -23.48
N ASN A 14 1.83 11.47 -23.25
CA ASN A 14 0.79 11.81 -24.21
C ASN A 14 0.94 13.26 -24.68
N VAL A 15 1.32 13.46 -25.94
CA VAL A 15 1.45 14.79 -26.56
C VAL A 15 0.32 15.03 -27.56
N ASN A 16 -0.64 15.86 -27.18
CA ASN A 16 -1.71 16.32 -28.06
C ASN A 16 -1.36 17.71 -28.60
N LYS A 17 -1.20 17.86 -29.92
CA LYS A 17 -0.87 19.15 -30.56
C LYS A 17 -1.63 19.41 -31.85
N VAL A 18 -1.91 20.68 -32.15
CA VAL A 18 -2.44 21.10 -33.45
C VAL A 18 -1.34 20.97 -34.52
N PRO A 19 -1.54 20.24 -35.64
CA PRO A 19 -0.47 19.91 -36.60
C PRO A 19 0.30 21.11 -37.18
N ILE A 20 -0.38 22.24 -37.39
CA ILE A 20 0.23 23.46 -37.97
C ILE A 20 0.70 24.42 -36.89
N LEU A 21 -0.16 24.76 -35.92
CA LEU A 21 0.13 25.78 -34.91
C LEU A 21 1.01 25.28 -33.76
N GLY A 22 0.92 24.00 -33.42
CA GLY A 22 1.71 23.38 -32.34
C GLY A 22 3.19 23.16 -32.69
N SER A 23 3.57 23.33 -33.95
CA SER A 23 4.94 23.14 -34.46
C SER A 23 5.78 24.42 -34.48
N ILE A 24 5.17 25.57 -34.18
CA ILE A 24 5.84 26.88 -34.29
C ILE A 24 6.84 27.04 -33.13
N PRO A 25 8.14 27.22 -33.39
CA PRO A 25 9.10 27.59 -32.35
C PRO A 25 8.65 28.90 -31.70
N LEU A 26 8.72 29.01 -30.37
CA LEU A 26 8.25 30.12 -29.53
C LEU A 26 6.76 30.07 -29.12
N PHE A 27 5.82 29.75 -30.02
CA PHE A 27 4.37 29.78 -29.71
C PHE A 27 3.66 28.41 -29.67
N GLY A 28 4.32 27.35 -30.13
CA GLY A 28 3.72 26.00 -30.20
C GLY A 28 3.22 25.46 -28.86
N ARG A 29 3.83 25.88 -27.74
CA ARG A 29 3.43 25.52 -26.36
C ARG A 29 2.01 25.95 -25.97
N LEU A 30 1.43 26.95 -26.64
CA LEU A 30 0.05 27.40 -26.37
C LEU A 30 -1.01 26.53 -27.07
N PHE A 31 -0.60 25.73 -28.06
CA PHE A 31 -1.47 24.90 -28.89
C PHE A 31 -1.14 23.40 -28.79
N GLN A 32 -0.39 23.03 -27.75
CA GLN A 32 -0.12 21.65 -27.38
C GLN A 32 -0.43 21.43 -25.90
N SER A 33 -0.92 20.25 -25.57
CA SER A 33 -1.07 19.74 -24.22
C SER A 33 -0.23 18.46 -24.12
N SER A 34 0.76 18.48 -23.23
CA SER A 34 1.49 17.27 -22.82
C SER A 34 0.92 16.79 -21.51
N SER A 35 0.68 15.49 -21.38
CA SER A 35 0.34 14.84 -20.12
C SER A 35 1.35 13.74 -19.87
N ASP A 36 2.11 13.90 -18.79
CA ASP A 36 3.12 12.95 -18.35
C ASP A 36 2.57 12.23 -17.11
N SER A 37 2.47 10.90 -17.17
CA SER A 37 2.02 10.07 -16.06
C SER A 37 3.08 9.03 -15.72
N THR A 38 3.60 9.09 -14.49
CA THR A 38 4.50 8.08 -13.93
C THR A 38 3.78 7.32 -12.83
N VAL A 39 3.57 6.02 -13.02
CA VAL A 39 2.98 5.14 -12.00
C VAL A 39 4.05 4.17 -11.50
N LYS A 40 4.41 4.30 -10.22
CA LYS A 40 5.38 3.42 -9.55
C LYS A 40 4.68 2.52 -8.55
N ARG A 41 4.72 1.20 -8.77
CA ARG A 41 4.09 0.20 -7.88
C ARG A 41 5.16 -0.71 -7.24
N ASN A 42 5.23 -0.67 -5.91
CA ASN A 42 6.13 -1.51 -5.11
C ASN A 42 5.31 -2.54 -4.32
N LEU A 43 5.40 -3.82 -4.70
CA LEU A 43 4.78 -4.91 -3.95
C LEU A 43 5.86 -5.81 -3.34
N MET A 44 5.76 -6.08 -2.04
CA MET A 44 6.69 -6.96 -1.32
C MET A 44 5.92 -8.04 -0.54
N VAL A 45 6.34 -9.29 -0.68
CA VAL A 45 5.76 -10.42 0.06
C VAL A 45 6.81 -11.07 0.95
N PHE A 46 6.55 -11.12 2.25
CA PHE A 46 7.46 -11.70 3.26
C PHE A 46 6.82 -12.93 3.91
N ILE A 47 7.61 -13.98 4.12
CA ILE A 47 7.23 -15.13 4.96
C ILE A 47 8.27 -15.31 6.06
N LYS A 48 7.78 -15.58 7.27
CA LYS A 48 8.57 -15.96 8.45
C LYS A 48 8.11 -17.34 8.94
N PRO A 49 8.79 -18.43 8.54
CA PRO A 49 8.48 -19.75 9.10
C PRO A 49 8.88 -19.79 10.58
N ARG A 50 8.10 -20.49 11.40
CA ARG A 50 8.43 -20.80 12.80
C ARG A 50 8.29 -22.31 12.99
N ILE A 51 9.40 -22.97 13.33
CA ILE A 51 9.41 -24.41 13.64
C ILE A 51 8.95 -24.56 15.09
N MET A 52 7.92 -25.37 15.32
CA MET A 52 7.40 -25.68 16.65
C MET A 52 7.89 -27.07 17.04
N THR A 53 8.82 -27.14 18.00
CA THR A 53 9.47 -28.40 18.40
C THR A 53 8.92 -29.00 19.69
N ASP A 54 8.16 -28.22 20.47
CA ASP A 54 7.68 -28.62 21.80
C ASP A 54 6.23 -28.16 22.03
N ALA A 55 5.43 -29.01 22.66
CA ALA A 55 4.02 -28.74 22.99
C ALA A 55 3.88 -27.57 23.98
N GLN A 56 4.83 -27.41 24.91
CA GLN A 56 4.84 -26.26 25.83
C GLN A 56 5.06 -24.93 25.10
N SER A 57 5.89 -24.94 24.05
CA SER A 57 6.11 -23.75 23.21
C SER A 57 4.86 -23.36 22.42
N SER A 58 4.05 -24.32 21.99
CA SER A 58 2.75 -24.05 21.35
C SER A 58 1.76 -23.38 22.29
N GLU A 59 1.71 -23.82 23.56
CA GLU A 59 0.81 -23.29 24.57
C GLU A 59 1.14 -21.82 24.92
N ILE A 60 2.43 -21.50 25.08
CA ILE A 60 2.89 -20.15 25.38
C ILE A 60 2.53 -19.19 24.23
N ILE A 61 2.79 -19.58 22.98
CA ILE A 61 2.50 -18.73 21.80
C ILE A 61 1.00 -18.53 21.61
N SER A 62 0.20 -19.56 21.85
CA SER A 62 -1.26 -19.50 21.77
C SER A 62 -1.82 -18.55 22.85
N SER A 63 -1.33 -18.69 24.08
CA SER A 63 -1.72 -17.87 25.23
C SER A 63 -1.40 -16.39 25.02
N GLU A 64 -0.20 -16.08 24.50
CA GLU A 64 0.19 -14.70 24.17
C GLU A 64 -0.74 -14.06 23.12
N LYS A 65 -1.02 -14.76 22.02
CA LYS A 65 -1.92 -14.25 20.97
C LYS A 65 -3.37 -14.12 21.45
N TYR A 66 -3.84 -15.08 22.24
CA TYR A 66 -5.17 -15.05 22.83
C TYR A 66 -5.34 -13.85 23.77
N ASN A 67 -4.36 -13.62 24.65
CA ASN A 67 -4.37 -12.47 25.56
C ASN A 67 -4.32 -11.14 24.81
N TYR A 68 -3.56 -11.05 23.72
CA TYR A 68 -3.53 -9.88 22.85
C TYR A 68 -4.90 -9.57 22.24
N ILE A 69 -5.54 -10.56 21.58
CA ILE A 69 -6.86 -10.36 20.98
C ILE A 69 -7.93 -10.01 22.02
N LYS A 70 -7.87 -10.65 23.19
CA LYS A 70 -8.80 -10.37 24.30
C LYS A 70 -8.63 -8.93 24.83
N ALA A 71 -7.39 -8.46 24.96
CA ALA A 71 -7.12 -7.09 25.37
C ALA A 71 -7.65 -6.09 24.33
N GLU A 72 -7.40 -6.31 23.04
CA GLU A 72 -7.91 -5.48 21.96
C GLU A 72 -9.46 -5.44 21.93
N GLN A 73 -10.13 -6.58 22.11
CA GLN A 73 -11.60 -6.61 22.18
C GLN A 73 -12.16 -5.78 23.32
N ILE A 74 -11.50 -5.80 24.48
CA ILE A 74 -11.90 -4.98 25.64
C ILE A 74 -11.63 -3.51 25.35
N LEU A 75 -10.52 -3.16 24.70
CA LEU A 75 -10.18 -1.79 24.35
C LEU A 75 -11.11 -1.22 23.26
N SER A 76 -11.34 -1.95 22.17
CA SER A 76 -12.27 -1.54 21.10
C SER A 76 -13.74 -1.57 21.55
N GLY A 77 -14.14 -2.55 22.37
CA GLY A 77 -15.47 -2.59 22.97
C GLY A 77 -15.70 -1.46 23.99
N LYS A 78 -14.63 -0.99 24.64
CA LYS A 78 -14.64 0.19 25.50
C LYS A 78 -14.71 1.50 24.72
N GLN A 79 -14.22 1.54 23.48
CA GLN A 79 -14.28 2.74 22.63
C GLN A 79 -15.73 3.05 22.20
N ASN A 80 -16.51 2.03 21.86
CA ASN A 80 -17.94 2.17 21.51
C ASN A 80 -18.83 2.59 22.70
N THR A 81 -18.41 2.35 23.94
CA THR A 81 -19.20 2.73 25.14
C THR A 81 -18.84 4.11 25.69
N LEU A 82 -17.78 4.76 25.18
CA LEU A 82 -17.38 6.12 25.57
C LEU A 82 -17.93 7.19 24.62
N GLU A 83 -18.31 6.84 23.39
CA GLU A 83 -19.03 7.75 22.46
C GLU A 83 -20.52 7.88 22.80
N ASP A 84 -21.09 6.93 23.56
CA ASP A 84 -22.50 6.90 23.95
C ASP A 84 -22.80 7.70 25.24
N LEU A 85 -21.82 8.44 25.79
CA LEU A 85 -21.95 9.16 27.07
C LEU A 85 -21.86 10.70 26.95
N ASP A 86 -21.96 11.27 25.75
CA ASP A 86 -22.09 12.73 25.49
C ASP A 86 -23.41 13.07 24.78
#